data_AF-A0A4U8S9E0-F1
#
_entry.id   AF-A0A4U8S9E0-F1
#
_cell.length_a   1.000
_cell.length_b   1.000
_cell.length_c   1.000
_cell.angle_alpha   90.00
_cell.angle_beta   90.00
_cell.angle_gamma   90.00
#
_symmetry.space_group_name_H-M   'P 1'
#
loop_
_entity.id
_entity.type
_entity.pdbx_description
1 polymer ?
#
loop_
_entity_poly.entity_id
_entity_poly.type
_entity_poly.pdbx_seq_one_letter_code
_entity_poly.pdbx_strand_id
1 'polypeptide(L)'
;MNENNIKTRFLKMWRIVLSVFGILFMACVFSGCSFKYFDPQYYEFKRLCKEAKNVIYDEELYRIYKARYNKERYYDEKTQKEYLMSDFTIAETYSKDITKRLKDREATWYYHDRPFYKEKYYWYNYKGLFLQGDEAAGWHWETQQRLLCENNEILKR
;
A
#
# COMPACT_ATOMS: atom_id res chain seq x y z
N MET A 1 41.70 -0.93 -41.00
CA MET A 1 40.29 -0.77 -40.57
C MET A 1 40.01 0.73 -40.47
N ASN A 2 39.10 1.27 -41.28
CA ASN A 2 38.97 2.72 -41.52
C ASN A 2 38.31 3.45 -40.33
N GLU A 3 38.94 4.51 -39.82
CA GLU A 3 38.49 5.29 -38.65
C GLU A 3 37.07 5.85 -38.82
N ASN A 4 36.71 6.22 -40.06
CA ASN A 4 35.38 6.68 -40.43
C ASN A 4 34.29 5.61 -40.25
N ASN A 5 34.64 4.33 -40.41
CA ASN A 5 33.73 3.20 -40.18
C ASN A 5 33.52 2.91 -38.68
N ILE A 6 34.49 3.24 -37.83
CA ILE A 6 34.37 3.08 -36.38
C ILE A 6 33.50 4.20 -35.80
N LYS A 7 33.73 5.45 -36.21
CA LYS A 7 32.92 6.62 -35.79
C LYS A 7 31.44 6.48 -36.19
N THR A 8 31.16 6.00 -37.39
CA THR A 8 29.77 5.77 -37.85
C THR A 8 29.08 4.64 -37.10
N ARG A 9 29.78 3.53 -36.78
CA ARG A 9 29.22 2.45 -35.95
C ARG A 9 28.96 2.91 -34.51
N PHE A 10 29.86 3.72 -33.93
CA PHE A 10 29.67 4.31 -32.61
C PHE A 10 28.47 5.27 -32.57
N LEU A 11 28.34 6.17 -33.54
CA LEU A 11 27.19 7.07 -33.66
C LEU A 11 25.87 6.31 -33.83
N LYS A 12 25.87 5.22 -34.61
CA LYS A 12 24.69 4.36 -34.80
C LYS A 12 24.31 3.65 -33.51
N MET A 13 25.29 3.13 -32.76
CA MET A 13 25.08 2.52 -31.45
C MET A 13 24.57 3.53 -30.42
N TRP A 14 25.17 4.72 -30.37
CA TRP A 14 24.76 5.81 -29.48
C TRP A 14 23.31 6.26 -29.73
N ARG A 15 22.90 6.35 -30.99
CA ARG A 15 21.50 6.64 -31.37
C ARG A 15 20.52 5.58 -30.86
N ILE A 16 20.89 4.30 -30.94
CA ILE A 16 20.07 3.19 -30.43
C ILE A 16 19.95 3.25 -28.90
N VAL A 17 21.05 3.53 -28.21
CA VAL A 17 21.05 3.70 -26.74
C VAL A 17 20.14 4.85 -26.35
N LEU A 18 20.27 6.01 -27.00
CA LEU A 18 19.39 7.16 -26.75
C LEU A 18 17.93 6.87 -27.06
N SER A 19 17.61 6.13 -28.13
CA SER A 19 16.22 5.79 -28.43
C SER A 19 15.62 4.85 -27.39
N VAL A 20 16.38 3.89 -26.88
CA VAL A 20 15.92 2.99 -25.81
C VAL A 20 15.72 3.77 -24.50
N PHE A 21 16.65 4.66 -24.14
CA PHE A 21 16.48 5.53 -22.98
C PHE A 21 15.27 6.47 -23.12
N GLY A 22 15.03 7.02 -24.31
CA GLY A 22 13.87 7.85 -24.58
C GLY A 22 12.54 7.09 -24.43
N ILE A 23 12.46 5.87 -24.95
CA ILE A 23 11.27 5.01 -24.80
C ILE A 23 11.05 4.64 -23.33
N LEU A 24 12.11 4.26 -22.61
CA LEU A 24 12.03 3.95 -21.17
C LEU A 24 11.61 5.16 -20.34
N PHE A 25 12.12 6.35 -20.68
CA PHE A 25 11.72 7.59 -20.05
C PHE A 25 10.23 7.89 -20.28
N MET A 26 9.76 7.81 -21.53
CA MET A 26 8.34 7.99 -21.86
C MET A 26 7.48 6.95 -21.14
N ALA A 27 7.86 5.68 -21.15
CA ALA A 27 7.16 4.64 -20.41
C ALA A 27 7.09 4.95 -18.91
N CYS A 28 8.19 5.42 -18.30
CA CYS A 28 8.24 5.81 -16.89
C CYS A 28 7.33 7.01 -16.57
N VAL A 29 7.25 7.97 -17.48
CA VAL A 29 6.42 9.19 -17.36
C VAL A 29 4.94 8.84 -17.48
N PHE A 30 4.53 8.05 -18.48
CA PHE A 30 3.11 7.76 -18.74
C PHE A 30 2.52 6.61 -17.91
N SER A 31 3.34 5.61 -17.53
CA SER A 31 2.85 4.46 -16.74
C SER A 31 3.21 4.52 -15.25
N GLY A 32 4.00 5.52 -14.87
CA GLY A 32 4.53 5.70 -13.51
C GLY A 32 5.71 4.77 -13.21
N CYS A 33 6.83 5.34 -12.74
CA CYS A 33 8.00 4.59 -12.36
C CYS A 33 8.05 4.39 -10.83
N SER A 34 7.97 3.14 -10.38
CA SER A 34 8.12 2.80 -8.97
C SER A 34 9.54 2.31 -8.69
N PHE A 35 10.27 3.02 -7.83
CA PHE A 35 11.61 2.61 -7.41
C PHE A 35 11.60 1.63 -6.24
N LYS A 36 10.43 1.13 -5.81
CA LYS A 36 10.32 0.25 -4.63
C LYS A 36 11.08 -1.06 -4.78
N TYR A 37 11.19 -1.60 -6.00
CA TYR A 37 11.89 -2.87 -6.24
C TYR A 37 13.41 -2.78 -6.10
N PHE A 38 13.96 -1.57 -6.13
CA PHE A 38 15.37 -1.32 -5.86
C PHE A 38 15.64 -0.97 -4.38
N ASP A 39 14.59 -0.94 -3.55
CA ASP A 39 14.70 -0.54 -2.15
C ASP A 39 14.69 -1.76 -1.21
N PRO A 40 15.78 -2.02 -0.47
CA PRO A 40 15.81 -3.11 0.51
C PRO A 40 14.66 -3.04 1.54
N GLN A 41 14.23 -1.85 1.94
CA GLN A 41 13.14 -1.68 2.91
C GLN A 41 11.79 -2.18 2.38
N TYR A 42 11.60 -2.22 1.05
CA TYR A 42 10.40 -2.80 0.47
C TYR A 42 10.32 -4.32 0.68
N TYR A 43 11.45 -5.01 0.65
CA TYR A 43 11.49 -6.46 0.89
C TYR A 43 11.28 -6.77 2.38
N GLU A 44 11.80 -5.93 3.26
CA GLU A 44 11.50 -6.01 4.69
C GLU A 44 10.01 -5.80 4.96
N PHE A 45 9.41 -4.76 4.38
CA PHE A 45 7.96 -4.54 4.42
C PHE A 45 7.17 -5.76 3.92
N LYS A 46 7.55 -6.33 2.77
CA LYS A 46 6.91 -7.54 2.23
C LYS A 46 7.00 -8.74 3.17
N ARG A 47 8.15 -8.94 3.81
CA ARG A 47 8.35 -10.01 4.78
C ARG A 47 7.45 -9.82 6.00
N LEU A 48 7.48 -8.62 6.59
CA LEU A 48 6.63 -8.25 7.73
C LEU A 48 5.15 -8.42 7.42
N CYS A 49 4.74 -8.04 6.20
CA CYS A 49 3.36 -8.21 5.73
C CYS A 49 2.93 -9.69 5.67
N LYS A 50 3.82 -10.60 5.25
CA LYS A 50 3.54 -12.04 5.25
C LYS A 50 3.49 -12.65 6.66
N GLU A 51 4.28 -12.09 7.58
CA GLU A 51 4.37 -12.52 8.97
C GLU A 51 3.28 -11.87 9.85
N ALA A 52 2.51 -10.93 9.32
CA ALA A 52 1.45 -10.25 10.05
C ALA A 52 0.40 -11.28 10.50
N LYS A 53 0.00 -11.18 11.77
CA LYS A 53 -1.04 -12.02 12.34
C LYS A 53 -2.04 -11.14 13.03
N ASN A 54 -3.28 -11.27 12.59
CA ASN A 54 -4.42 -10.69 13.27
C ASN A 54 -4.88 -11.65 14.36
N VAL A 55 -5.41 -11.11 15.45
CA VAL A 55 -5.91 -11.89 16.57
C VAL A 55 -7.39 -11.62 16.70
N ILE A 56 -8.20 -12.68 16.64
CA ILE A 56 -9.62 -12.63 16.92
C ILE A 56 -9.79 -13.10 18.37
N TYR A 57 -10.24 -12.20 19.24
CA TYR A 57 -10.52 -12.52 20.65
C TYR A 57 -11.93 -13.06 20.81
N ASP A 58 -12.86 -12.58 20.00
CA ASP A 58 -14.26 -13.01 19.99
C ASP A 58 -14.74 -13.16 18.54
N GLU A 59 -14.93 -14.42 18.12
CA GLU A 59 -15.36 -14.74 16.75
C GLU A 59 -16.78 -14.27 16.43
N GLU A 60 -17.66 -14.24 17.43
CA GLU A 60 -19.06 -13.84 17.25
C GLU A 60 -19.15 -12.34 17.02
N LEU A 61 -18.50 -11.54 17.87
CA LEU A 61 -18.40 -10.09 17.67
C LEU A 61 -17.68 -9.74 16.37
N TYR A 62 -16.63 -10.47 16.01
CA TYR A 62 -15.93 -10.26 14.74
C TYR A 62 -16.83 -10.57 13.53
N ARG A 63 -17.63 -11.64 13.58
CA ARG A 63 -18.62 -11.97 12.54
C ARG A 63 -19.66 -10.87 12.41
N ILE A 64 -20.22 -10.41 13.53
CA ILE A 64 -21.21 -9.33 13.59
C ILE A 64 -20.62 -8.05 12.99
N TYR A 65 -19.41 -7.66 13.40
CA TYR A 65 -18.71 -6.49 12.89
C TYR A 65 -18.55 -6.52 11.36
N LYS A 66 -18.20 -7.69 10.79
CA LYS A 66 -18.09 -7.88 9.33
C LYS A 66 -19.44 -7.84 8.63
N ALA A 67 -20.46 -8.52 9.13
CA ALA A 67 -21.80 -8.55 8.54
C ALA A 67 -22.51 -7.17 8.53
N ARG A 68 -22.11 -6.33 9.48
CA ARG A 68 -22.57 -4.95 9.64
C ARG A 68 -21.83 -3.94 8.75
N TYR A 69 -20.82 -4.33 7.98
CA TYR A 69 -20.05 -3.38 7.13
C TYR A 69 -20.97 -2.43 6.34
N ASN A 70 -20.72 -1.12 6.46
CA ASN A 70 -21.53 -0.01 5.90
C ASN A 70 -22.98 0.12 6.39
N LYS A 71 -23.33 -0.45 7.55
CA LYS A 71 -24.65 -0.28 8.20
C LYS A 71 -24.47 0.41 9.55
N GLU A 72 -25.35 1.37 9.85
CA GLU A 72 -25.38 2.05 11.15
C GLU A 72 -25.97 1.16 12.26
N ARG A 73 -26.99 0.37 11.91
CA ARG A 73 -27.66 -0.59 12.78
C ARG A 73 -27.65 -1.97 12.12
N TYR A 74 -27.46 -3.02 12.90
CA TYR A 74 -27.50 -4.40 12.41
C TYR A 74 -28.18 -5.31 13.42
N TYR A 75 -29.27 -5.94 13.00
CA TYR A 75 -29.92 -7.01 13.76
C TYR A 75 -29.29 -8.36 13.40
N ASP A 76 -28.78 -9.06 14.40
CA ASP A 76 -28.21 -10.39 14.22
C ASP A 76 -29.22 -11.46 14.68
N GLU A 77 -29.66 -12.29 13.74
CA GLU A 77 -30.68 -13.32 14.00
C GLU A 77 -30.19 -14.42 14.96
N LYS A 78 -28.88 -14.66 15.08
CA LYS A 78 -28.36 -15.70 15.98
C LYS A 78 -28.42 -15.24 17.44
N THR A 79 -28.04 -13.99 17.70
CA THR A 79 -28.02 -13.40 19.04
C THR A 79 -29.35 -12.76 19.44
N GLN A 80 -30.26 -12.57 18.47
CA GLN A 80 -31.54 -11.87 18.65
C GLN A 80 -31.34 -10.46 19.24
N LYS A 81 -30.27 -9.78 18.79
CA LYS A 81 -29.86 -8.47 19.27
C LYS A 81 -29.56 -7.52 18.13
N GLU A 82 -29.81 -6.24 18.40
CA GLU A 82 -29.38 -5.16 17.52
C GLU A 82 -28.05 -4.56 18.01
N TYR A 83 -27.16 -4.29 17.06
CA TYR A 83 -25.85 -3.71 17.27
C TYR A 83 -25.77 -2.36 16.56
N LEU A 84 -25.32 -1.32 17.27
CA LEU A 84 -25.10 0.01 16.72
C LEU A 84 -23.63 0.21 16.38
N MET A 85 -23.34 0.93 15.30
CA MET A 85 -21.97 1.27 14.91
C MET A 85 -21.24 2.07 15.99
N SER A 86 -21.96 2.95 16.71
CA SER A 86 -21.43 3.77 17.80
C SER A 86 -20.87 2.95 18.98
N ASP A 87 -21.31 1.70 19.13
CA ASP A 87 -20.85 0.81 20.20
C ASP A 87 -19.49 0.18 19.90
N PHE A 88 -19.06 0.24 18.64
CA PHE A 88 -17.78 -0.25 18.19
C PHE A 88 -16.76 0.89 18.13
N THR A 89 -15.64 0.71 18.81
CA THR A 89 -14.54 1.67 18.79
C THR A 89 -13.25 1.01 18.32
N ILE A 90 -12.36 1.82 17.75
CA ILE A 90 -11.04 1.38 17.26
C ILE A 90 -10.00 2.25 17.94
N ALA A 91 -8.99 1.61 18.54
CA ALA A 91 -7.86 2.31 19.12
C ALA A 91 -6.55 1.79 18.51
N GLU A 92 -5.65 2.69 18.14
CA GLU A 92 -4.25 2.32 17.86
C GLU A 92 -3.59 1.95 19.19
N THR A 93 -3.27 0.67 19.36
CA THR A 93 -2.71 0.13 20.61
C THR A 93 -1.19 0.01 20.58
N TYR A 94 -0.60 0.05 19.38
CA TYR A 94 0.85 0.05 19.23
C TYR A 94 1.29 0.84 18.00
N SER A 95 2.38 1.59 18.18
CA SER A 95 2.95 2.46 17.15
C SER A 95 4.47 2.44 17.24
N LYS A 96 5.14 1.89 16.22
CA LYS A 96 6.60 1.93 16.12
C LYS A 96 7.06 2.28 14.72
N ASP A 97 7.92 3.28 14.64
CA ASP A 97 8.60 3.61 13.39
C ASP A 97 9.87 2.75 13.31
N ILE A 98 9.86 1.74 12.43
CA ILE A 98 11.05 0.90 12.17
C ILE A 98 12.09 1.76 11.44
N THR A 99 11.62 2.53 10.46
CA THR A 99 12.40 3.56 9.78
C THR A 99 11.54 4.79 9.52
N LYS A 100 12.12 5.86 8.96
CA LYS A 100 11.35 7.03 8.48
C LYS A 100 10.29 6.67 7.43
N ARG A 101 10.40 5.51 6.77
CA ARG A 101 9.56 5.09 5.65
C ARG A 101 8.76 3.82 5.93
N LEU A 102 9.11 3.05 6.96
CA LEU A 102 8.45 1.81 7.35
C LEU A 102 7.95 1.92 8.78
N LYS A 103 6.65 1.71 8.94
CA LYS A 103 5.92 1.86 10.20
C LYS A 103 5.19 0.58 10.54
N ASP A 104 5.36 0.12 11.77
CA ASP A 104 4.67 -1.02 12.38
C ASP A 104 3.57 -0.48 13.29
N ARG A 105 2.36 -0.99 13.13
CA ARG A 105 1.17 -0.50 13.80
C ARG A 105 0.28 -1.66 14.20
N GLU A 106 -0.40 -1.50 15.33
CA GLU A 106 -1.47 -2.38 15.73
C GLU A 106 -2.67 -1.55 16.16
N ALA A 107 -3.85 -1.98 15.74
CA ALA A 107 -5.11 -1.43 16.21
C ALA A 107 -5.94 -2.52 16.85
N THR A 108 -6.75 -2.16 17.82
CA THR A 108 -7.67 -3.07 18.51
C THR A 108 -9.07 -2.51 18.42
N TRP A 109 -10.02 -3.37 18.09
CA TRP A 109 -11.43 -3.08 17.98
C TRP A 109 -12.11 -3.55 19.24
N TYR A 110 -13.00 -2.71 19.74
CA TYR A 110 -13.71 -2.91 20.99
C TYR A 110 -15.21 -2.82 20.76
N TYR A 111 -15.98 -3.57 21.55
CA TYR A 111 -17.42 -3.42 21.69
C TYR A 111 -17.70 -3.17 23.18
N HIS A 112 -18.17 -1.96 23.53
CA HIS A 112 -18.28 -1.51 24.93
C HIS A 112 -17.04 -1.85 25.77
N ASP A 113 -15.87 -1.38 25.33
CA ASP A 113 -14.55 -1.58 25.97
C ASP A 113 -14.05 -3.04 26.01
N ARG A 114 -14.78 -3.99 25.42
CA ARG A 114 -14.31 -5.39 25.30
C ARG A 114 -13.57 -5.59 23.97
N PRO A 115 -12.27 -5.93 23.98
CA PRO A 115 -11.53 -6.16 22.76
C PRO A 115 -12.04 -7.43 22.06
N PHE A 116 -12.37 -7.35 20.78
CA PHE A 116 -12.82 -8.51 20.01
C PHE A 116 -11.91 -8.85 18.82
N TYR A 117 -11.18 -7.87 18.30
CA TYR A 117 -10.28 -8.06 17.17
C TYR A 117 -9.06 -7.15 17.30
N LYS A 118 -7.88 -7.68 16.98
CA LYS A 118 -6.64 -6.92 16.87
C LYS A 118 -6.04 -7.15 15.49
N GLU A 119 -5.78 -6.05 14.81
CA GLU A 119 -5.14 -6.03 13.51
C GLU A 119 -3.70 -5.57 13.64
N LYS A 120 -2.81 -6.30 12.96
CA LYS A 120 -1.43 -5.87 12.75
C LYS A 120 -1.27 -5.40 11.31
N TYR A 121 -0.82 -4.17 11.13
CA TYR A 121 -0.68 -3.57 9.81
C TYR A 121 0.62 -2.77 9.69
N TYR A 122 1.09 -2.60 8.46
CA TYR A 122 2.36 -1.91 8.18
C TYR A 122 2.17 -0.86 7.11
N TRP A 123 2.82 0.29 7.28
CA TRP A 123 2.88 1.32 6.24
C TRP A 123 4.28 1.44 5.67
N TYR A 124 4.38 1.53 4.35
CA TYR A 124 5.63 1.74 3.65
C TYR A 124 5.52 2.87 2.63
N ASN A 125 6.29 3.94 2.84
CA ASN A 125 6.39 5.06 1.91
C ASN A 125 7.56 4.84 0.94
N TYR A 126 7.28 4.76 -0.35
CA TYR A 126 8.30 4.60 -1.38
C TYR A 126 8.34 5.80 -2.33
N LYS A 127 9.50 5.99 -2.95
CA LYS A 127 9.70 7.03 -3.96
C LYS A 127 9.40 6.48 -5.36
N GLY A 128 8.91 7.35 -6.21
CA GLY A 128 8.67 7.07 -7.62
C GLY A 128 8.36 8.35 -8.37
N LEU A 129 7.90 8.19 -9.61
CA LEU A 129 7.31 9.25 -10.41
C LEU A 129 5.95 8.75 -10.85
N PHE A 130 4.89 9.35 -10.32
CA PHE A 130 3.51 8.96 -10.63
C PHE A 130 2.81 10.15 -11.24
N LEU A 131 2.27 9.95 -12.44
CA LEU A 131 1.37 10.91 -13.05
C LEU A 131 -0.02 10.65 -12.54
N GLN A 132 -0.65 11.66 -11.97
CA GLN A 132 -2.04 11.61 -11.54
C GLN A 132 -2.79 12.80 -12.14
N GLY A 133 -4.07 12.61 -12.40
CA GLY A 133 -4.89 13.63 -13.02
C GLY A 133 -6.04 13.04 -13.81
N ASP A 134 -7.14 13.78 -13.82
CA ASP A 134 -8.28 13.63 -14.72
C ASP A 134 -8.18 14.78 -15.75
N GLU A 135 -8.60 14.51 -16.99
CA GLU A 135 -8.67 15.48 -18.09
C GLU A 135 -9.36 16.81 -17.69
N ALA A 136 -10.26 16.80 -16.69
CA ALA A 136 -10.95 18.00 -16.20
C ALA A 136 -10.28 18.74 -15.01
N ALA A 137 -9.38 18.08 -14.25
CA ALA A 137 -8.80 18.63 -13.01
C ALA A 137 -7.31 19.01 -13.13
N GLY A 138 -6.67 18.67 -14.26
CA GLY A 138 -5.25 18.92 -14.49
C GLY A 138 -4.35 17.76 -14.04
N TRP A 139 -3.12 17.79 -14.53
CA TRP A 139 -2.13 16.72 -14.34
C TRP A 139 -1.11 17.15 -13.28
N HIS A 140 -0.84 16.31 -12.31
CA HIS A 140 0.18 16.54 -11.29
C HIS A 140 1.10 15.34 -11.11
N TRP A 141 2.34 15.64 -10.69
CA TRP A 141 3.35 14.64 -10.40
C TRP A 141 3.42 14.37 -8.90
N GLU A 142 3.29 13.11 -8.53
CA GLU A 142 3.62 12.64 -7.19
C GLU A 142 4.96 11.92 -7.19
N THR A 143 5.79 12.23 -6.20
CA THR A 143 7.12 11.63 -6.05
C THR A 143 7.19 10.56 -4.97
N GLN A 144 6.09 10.39 -4.23
CA GLN A 144 5.98 9.46 -3.12
C GLN A 144 4.60 8.81 -3.16
N GLN A 145 4.54 7.55 -2.78
CA GLN A 145 3.28 6.82 -2.63
C GLN A 145 3.37 5.92 -1.39
N ARG A 146 2.23 5.62 -0.78
CA ARG A 146 2.14 4.78 0.41
C ARG A 146 1.59 3.39 0.05
N LEU A 147 2.23 2.36 0.60
CA LEU A 147 1.69 1.02 0.65
C LEU A 147 1.19 0.74 2.07
N LEU A 148 0.02 0.16 2.15
CA LEU A 148 -0.57 -0.40 3.36
C LEU A 148 -0.54 -1.92 3.24
N CYS A 149 -0.04 -2.61 4.26
CA CYS A 149 -0.31 -4.02 4.43
C CYS A 149 -1.40 -4.20 5.47
N GLU A 150 -2.53 -4.77 5.08
CA GLU A 150 -3.63 -5.19 5.96
C GLU A 150 -4.07 -6.60 5.54
N ASN A 151 -4.40 -7.47 6.49
CA ASN A 151 -4.82 -8.85 6.20
C ASN A 151 -3.87 -9.65 5.27
N ASN A 152 -2.56 -9.43 5.38
CA ASN A 152 -1.51 -10.01 4.52
C ASN A 152 -1.58 -9.59 3.04
N GLU A 153 -2.35 -8.56 2.72
CA GLU A 153 -2.47 -8.00 1.37
C GLU A 153 -1.86 -6.60 1.31
N ILE A 154 -1.17 -6.31 0.21
CA ILE A 154 -0.52 -5.01 -0.01
C ILE A 154 -1.41 -4.15 -0.89
N LEU A 155 -1.95 -3.09 -0.30
CA LEU A 155 -2.81 -2.10 -0.93
C LEU A 155 -2.03 -0.82 -1.20
N LYS A 156 -2.32 -0.17 -2.32
CA LYS A 156 -1.85 1.20 -2.61
C LYS A 156 -2.86 2.18 -1.99
N ARG A 157 -2.35 3.16 -1.24
CA ARG A 157 -3.13 4.23 -0.61
C ARG A 157 -2.60 5.58 -1.06
#